data_AF-A0A392W6T7-F1
#
_entry.id   AF-A0A392W6T7-F1
#
_cell.length_a   1.000
_cell.length_b   1.000
_cell.length_c   1.000
_cell.angle_alpha   90.00
_cell.angle_beta   90.00
_cell.angle_gamma   90.00
#
_symmetry.space_group_name_H-M   'P 1'
#
loop_
_entity.id
_entity.type
_entity.pdbx_description
1 polymer ?
#
loop_
_entity_poly.entity_id
_entity_poly.type
_entity_poly.pdbx_seq_one_letter_code
_entity_poly.pdbx_strand_id
1 'polypeptide(L)' 'MRLERFMKHKPPTFIGGYNPEGAMSWIEEVEIIFEAMGCSEENKTTLGTYVLREEANH' A
#
# COMPACT_ATOMS: atom_id res chain seq x y z
N MET A 1 -2.28 -1.31 -14.68
CA MET A 1 -2.76 -0.27 -13.74
C MET A 1 -1.68 0.79 -13.56
N ARG A 2 -1.97 2.05 -13.20
CA ARG A 2 -0.94 3.11 -13.05
C ARG A 2 -0.77 3.54 -11.60
N LEU A 3 0.48 3.70 -11.16
CA LEU A 3 0.85 4.20 -9.83
C LEU A 3 0.18 5.54 -9.49
N GLU A 4 0.11 6.47 -10.43
CA GLU A 4 -0.57 7.76 -10.26
C GLU A 4 -2.03 7.62 -9.80
N ARG A 5 -2.74 6.59 -10.29
CA ARG A 5 -4.13 6.34 -9.88
C ARG A 5 -4.18 5.83 -8.45
N PHE A 6 -3.24 4.99 -8.04
CA PHE A 6 -3.12 4.49 -6.67
C PHE A 6 -2.81 5.63 -5.70
N MET A 7 -1.84 6.49 -6.04
CA MET A 7 -1.49 7.64 -5.20
C MET A 7 -2.63 8.67 -5.03
N LYS A 8 -3.58 8.76 -5.97
CA LYS A 8 -4.79 9.58 -5.82
C LYS A 8 -5.71 9.12 -4.69
N HIS A 9 -5.65 7.84 -4.31
CA HIS A 9 -6.38 7.31 -3.15
C HIS A 9 -5.70 7.60 -1.82
N LYS A 10 -4.51 8.23 -1.83
CA LYS A 10 -3.74 8.60 -0.63
C LYS A 10 -3.54 7.39 0.29
N PRO A 11 -2.79 6.37 -0.19
CA PRO A 11 -2.48 5.19 0.63
C PRO A 11 -1.86 5.61 1.97
N PRO A 12 -2.17 4.89 3.05
CA PRO A 12 -1.58 5.20 4.35
C PRO A 12 -0.06 4.97 4.32
N THR A 13 0.64 5.74 5.14
CA THR A 13 2.09 5.58 5.38
C THR A 13 2.32 4.42 6.33
N PHE A 14 3.28 3.54 6.00
CA PHE A 14 3.65 2.45 6.89
C PHE A 14 4.49 2.98 8.05
N ILE A 15 3.88 3.02 9.24
CA ILE A 15 4.60 3.35 10.45
C ILE A 15 5.29 2.07 10.94
N GLY A 16 6.58 1.93 10.64
CA GLY A 16 7.38 0.80 11.07
C GLY A 16 7.55 0.68 12.59
N GLY A 17 8.38 -0.27 13.03
CA GLY A 17 8.64 -0.55 14.45
C GLY A 17 7.86 -1.75 14.99
N TYR A 18 7.90 -1.96 16.32
CA TYR A 18 7.22 -3.08 17.00
C TYR A 18 5.73 -2.80 17.26
N ASN A 19 4.98 -2.44 16.22
CA ASN A 19 3.53 -2.22 16.29
C ASN A 19 2.78 -3.19 15.37
N PRO A 20 2.44 -4.40 15.84
CA PRO A 20 1.76 -5.40 15.00
C PRO A 20 0.34 -4.99 14.61
N GLU A 21 -0.38 -4.26 15.47
CA GLU A 21 -1.74 -3.79 15.20
C GLU A 21 -1.73 -2.69 14.12
N GLY A 22 -0.79 -1.73 14.22
CA GLY A 22 -0.61 -0.71 13.19
C GLY A 22 -0.18 -1.30 11.85
N ALA A 23 0.66 -2.34 11.85
CA ALA A 23 1.03 -3.05 10.63
C ALA A 23 -0.17 -3.75 9.98
N MET A 24 -1.02 -4.42 10.76
CA MET A 24 -2.24 -5.06 10.26
C MET A 24 -3.22 -4.03 9.69
N SER A 25 -3.49 -2.95 10.43
CA SER A 25 -4.37 -1.86 9.97
C SER A 25 -3.88 -1.23 8.66
N TRP A 26 -2.56 -1.03 8.52
CA TRP A 26 -1.96 -0.53 7.28
C TRP A 26 -2.19 -1.47 6.10
N ILE A 27 -2.00 -2.79 6.30
CA ILE A 27 -2.24 -3.80 5.24
C ILE A 27 -3.71 -3.74 4.80
N GLU A 28 -4.65 -3.77 5.75
CA GLU A 28 -6.09 -3.75 5.45
C GLU A 28 -6.49 -2.52 4.63
N GLU A 29 -6.03 -1.34 5.00
CA GLU A 29 -6.33 -0.10 4.27
C GLU A 29 -5.74 -0.10 2.85
N VAL A 30 -4.52 -0.62 2.66
CA VAL A 30 -3.90 -0.76 1.34
C VAL A 30 -4.65 -1.78 0.48
N GLU A 31 -5.11 -2.89 1.06
CA GLU A 31 -5.91 -3.90 0.37
C GLU A 31 -7.27 -3.36 -0.10
N ILE A 32 -7.94 -2.54 0.72
CA ILE A 32 -9.19 -1.85 0.33
C ILE A 32 -8.98 -0.99 -0.90
N ILE A 33 -7.86 -0.25 -0.99
CA ILE A 33 -7.54 0.57 -2.17
C ILE A 33 -7.34 -0.34 -3.40
N PHE A 34 -6.64 -1.46 -3.24
CA PHE A 34 -6.44 -2.40 -4.34
C PHE A 34 -7.75 -2.98 -4.86
N GLU A 35 -8.66 -3.34 -3.95
CA GLU A 35 -9.98 -3.84 -4.31
C GLU A 35 -10.82 -2.76 -5.02
N ALA A 36 -10.88 -1.55 -4.46
CA ALA A 36 -11.60 -0.42 -5.06
C ALA A 36 -11.07 -0.06 -6.48
N MET A 37 -9.78 -0.30 -6.72
CA MET A 37 -9.15 -0.09 -8.02
C MET A 37 -9.30 -1.26 -8.99
N GLY A 38 -9.75 -2.43 -8.54
CA GLY A 38 -9.80 -3.66 -9.32
C GLY A 38 -8.42 -4.20 -9.67
N CYS A 39 -7.47 -4.18 -8.74
CA CYS A 39 -6.11 -4.67 -8.94
C CYS A 39 -6.08 -6.18 -9.20
N SER A 40 -5.40 -6.59 -10.26
CA SER A 40 -4.88 -7.96 -10.34
C SER A 40 -3.74 -8.16 -9.32
N GLU A 41 -3.50 -9.41 -8.92
CA GLU A 41 -2.42 -9.78 -7.97
C GLU A 41 -1.03 -9.26 -8.41
N GLU A 42 -0.74 -9.29 -9.70
CA GLU A 42 0.50 -8.74 -10.26
C GLU A 42 0.62 -7.22 -10.03
N ASN A 43 -0.49 -6.48 -10.20
CA ASN A 43 -0.51 -5.04 -9.94
C ASN A 43 -0.40 -4.75 -8.42
N LYS A 44 -1.01 -5.57 -7.55
CA LYS A 44 -0.89 -5.45 -6.09
C LYS A 44 0.57 -5.60 -5.65
N THR A 45 1.24 -6.64 -6.14
CA THR A 45 2.66 -6.91 -5.82
C THR A 45 3.56 -5.74 -6.24
N THR A 46 3.37 -5.24 -7.46
CA THR A 46 4.17 -4.12 -8.00
C THR A 46 3.94 -2.83 -7.21
N LEU A 47 2.69 -2.47 -6.93
CA LEU A 47 2.34 -1.25 -6.22
C LEU A 47 2.72 -1.31 -4.74
N GLY A 48 2.44 -2.44 -4.05
CA GLY A 48 2.80 -2.64 -2.66
C GLY A 48 4.31 -2.58 -2.42
N THR A 49 5.10 -3.19 -3.31
CA THR A 49 6.57 -3.10 -3.25
C THR A 49 7.07 -1.68 -3.42
N TYR A 50 6.45 -0.89 -4.31
CA TYR A 50 6.81 0.52 -4.50
C TYR A 50 6.55 1.34 -3.23
N VAL A 51 5.36 1.21 -2.64
CA VAL A 51 5.00 1.93 -1.40
C VAL A 51 6.00 1.59 -0.30
N LEU A 52 6.24 0.31 -0.04
CA LEU A 52 7.19 -0.12 0.99
C LEU A 52 8.62 0.39 0.74
N ARG A 53 9.06 0.44 -0.53
CA ARG A 53 10.37 0.98 -0.89
C ARG A 53 10.47 2.48 -0.62
N GLU A 54 9.46 3.26 -0.99
CA GLU A 54 9.47 4.71 -0.75
C GLU A 54 9.44 5.04 0.75
N GLU A 55 8.68 4.28 1.54
CA GLU A 55 8.63 4.40 2.99
C GLU A 55 9.97 4.01 3.66
N ALA A 56 10.69 3.03 3.12
CA ALA A 56 12.00 2.62 3.64
C ALA A 56 13.17 3.54 3.25
N ASN A 57 12.99 4.41 2.24
CA ASN A 57 14.01 5.35 1.78
C ASN A 57 13.84 6.77 2.37
N HIS A 58 12.83 6.98 3.21
CA HIS A 58 12.61 8.19 4.01
C HIS A 58 12.98 7.96 5.48
#